data_AF-S2JJJ4-F1
#
_entry.id   AF-S2JJJ4-F1
#
_cell.length_a   1.000
_cell.length_b   1.000
_cell.length_c   1.000
_cell.angle_alpha   90.00
_cell.angle_beta   90.00
_cell.angle_gamma   90.00
#
_symmetry.space_group_name_H-M   'P 1'
#
loop_
_entity.id
_entity.type
_entity.pdbx_description
1 polymer ?
#
loop_
_entity_poly.entity_id
_entity_poly.type
_entity_poly.pdbx_seq_one_letter_code
_entity_poly.pdbx_strand_id
1 'polypeptide(L)'
;MFHHSTGYIKYLGYPIWFATHQRNVYVSELTGQITTVTRIYGTRQVSLYGKANIANTMILSKLWHVIRVVALPKDVLKKLKPIIYQFVMSGMFPPLKANSFFLPRDQGGLGLIDIGAQQHALQFRYLRVLLNENQGVLPDFTYQLLVNALRLSHDVPHHALPLLFPSARYKNMLNGLHPFLSMFNAIDICRQHSPMNSNWLNKPSVLAISSLPLMEMLQVVNANEDLDFLQHASIKASKVQDFFVYNHEQDQFQLKPKAACSKRNTWINIHRALFIQDLVYQPFVHNNSAE
;
A
#
# COMPACT_ATOMS: atom_id res chain seq x y z
N MET A 1 25.41 -14.72 -9.98
CA MET A 1 26.66 -13.99 -9.69
C MET A 1 26.49 -12.83 -8.69
N PHE A 2 25.37 -12.09 -8.65
CA PHE A 2 25.21 -10.90 -7.77
C PHE A 2 24.75 -11.16 -6.32
N HIS A 3 24.27 -12.37 -5.98
CA HIS A 3 23.83 -12.67 -4.61
C HIS A 3 24.98 -12.74 -3.58
N HIS A 4 26.20 -13.06 -4.02
CA HIS A 4 27.38 -13.16 -3.15
C HIS A 4 28.16 -11.84 -3.00
N SER A 5 27.79 -10.79 -3.74
CA SER A 5 28.40 -9.47 -3.58
C SER A 5 27.92 -8.83 -2.28
N THR A 6 28.85 -8.24 -1.53
CA THR A 6 28.58 -7.54 -0.27
C THR A 6 27.95 -6.16 -0.47
N GLY A 7 28.11 -5.57 -1.67
CA GLY A 7 27.61 -4.23 -2.02
C GLY A 7 26.31 -4.22 -2.84
N TYR A 8 25.68 -3.06 -2.93
CA TYR A 8 24.52 -2.78 -3.79
C TYR A 8 24.95 -1.99 -5.04
N ILE A 9 24.14 -2.02 -6.10
CA ILE A 9 24.38 -1.25 -7.33
C ILE A 9 23.64 0.08 -7.22
N LYS A 10 24.22 1.17 -7.72
CA LYS A 10 23.56 2.50 -7.73
C LYS A 10 23.29 2.93 -9.17
N TYR A 11 22.02 3.21 -9.48
CA TYR A 11 21.58 3.70 -10.78
C TYR A 11 20.73 4.96 -10.61
N LEU A 12 21.16 6.09 -11.20
CA LEU A 12 20.50 7.40 -11.07
C LEU A 12 20.23 7.83 -9.61
N GLY A 13 21.13 7.43 -8.69
CA GLY A 13 20.96 7.69 -7.27
C GLY A 13 20.15 6.64 -6.51
N TYR A 14 19.47 5.73 -7.20
CA TYR A 14 18.67 4.65 -6.62
C TYR A 14 19.50 3.40 -6.35
N PRO A 15 19.40 2.80 -5.16
CA PRO A 15 20.03 1.53 -4.88
C PRO A 15 19.23 0.37 -5.50
N ILE A 16 19.95 -0.57 -6.11
CA ILE A 16 19.44 -1.83 -6.61
C ILE A 16 20.14 -2.93 -5.81
N TRP A 17 19.35 -3.73 -5.10
CA TRP A 17 19.82 -4.86 -4.33
C TRP A 17 18.99 -6.11 -4.64
N PHE A 18 19.63 -7.26 -4.48
CA PHE A 18 19.02 -8.57 -4.70
C PHE A 18 18.89 -9.37 -3.40
N ALA A 19 19.49 -8.87 -2.31
CA ALA A 19 19.51 -9.55 -1.03
C ALA A 19 19.42 -8.57 0.16
N THR A 20 18.97 -9.10 1.30
CA THR A 20 18.72 -8.31 2.51
C THR A 20 20.00 -7.68 3.08
N HIS A 21 21.16 -8.34 2.97
CA HIS A 21 22.43 -7.78 3.46
C HIS A 21 22.84 -6.52 2.68
N GLN A 22 22.69 -6.52 1.35
CA GLN A 22 22.98 -5.36 0.49
C GLN A 22 22.09 -4.15 0.86
N ARG A 23 20.79 -4.41 1.11
CA ARG A 23 19.86 -3.40 1.63
C ARG A 23 20.34 -2.84 2.97
N ASN A 24 20.77 -3.70 3.89
CA ASN A 24 21.22 -3.28 5.22
C ASN A 24 22.48 -2.41 5.16
N VAL A 25 23.43 -2.73 4.26
CA VAL A 25 24.61 -1.90 3.99
C VAL A 25 24.18 -0.51 3.52
N TYR A 26 23.32 -0.42 2.51
CA TYR A 26 22.79 0.86 2.01
C TYR A 26 22.10 1.68 3.11
N VAL A 27 21.24 1.03 3.89
CA VAL A 27 20.50 1.66 4.98
C VAL A 27 21.45 2.24 6.04
N SER A 28 22.51 1.52 6.38
CA SER A 28 23.54 1.98 7.31
C SER A 28 24.24 3.24 6.78
N GLU A 29 24.67 3.20 5.51
CA GLU A 29 25.30 4.35 4.84
C GLU A 29 24.36 5.56 4.78
N LEU A 30 23.10 5.35 4.38
CA LEU A 30 22.09 6.42 4.32
C LEU A 30 21.86 7.05 5.70
N THR A 31 21.78 6.24 6.75
CA THR A 31 21.63 6.70 8.13
C THR A 31 22.85 7.52 8.55
N GLY A 32 24.07 7.03 8.27
CA GLY A 32 25.30 7.76 8.56
C GLY A 32 25.41 9.10 7.82
N GLN A 33 24.97 9.15 6.56
CA GLN A 33 24.91 10.39 5.78
C GLN A 33 23.92 11.39 6.40
N ILE A 34 22.71 10.94 6.76
CA ILE A 34 21.70 11.81 7.38
C ILE A 34 22.22 12.34 8.72
N THR A 35 22.79 11.49 9.57
CA THR A 35 23.40 11.89 10.86
C THR A 35 24.54 12.89 10.69
N THR A 36 25.36 12.71 9.65
CA THR A 36 26.46 13.65 9.35
C THR A 36 25.89 15.01 8.94
N VAL A 37 24.87 15.02 8.08
CA VAL A 37 24.24 16.26 7.61
C VAL A 37 23.51 16.97 8.76
N THR A 38 22.81 16.25 9.64
CA THR A 38 22.17 16.86 10.82
C THR A 38 23.19 17.45 11.77
N ARG A 39 24.35 16.80 11.98
CA ARG A 39 25.45 17.36 12.77
C ARG A 39 26.00 18.66 12.15
N ILE A 40 26.23 18.67 10.84
CA ILE A 40 26.73 19.86 10.12
C ILE A 40 25.76 21.03 10.23
N TYR A 41 24.46 20.79 10.05
CA TYR A 41 23.47 21.86 10.21
C TYR A 41 23.24 22.21 11.69
N GLY A 42 23.51 21.28 12.61
CA GLY A 42 23.37 21.49 14.05
C GLY A 42 24.38 22.48 14.65
N THR A 43 25.52 22.71 13.98
CA THR A 43 26.48 23.73 14.42
C THR A 43 26.02 25.15 14.14
N ARG A 44 24.98 25.33 13.30
CA ARG A 44 24.45 26.64 12.95
C ARG A 44 23.49 27.12 14.04
N GLN A 45 23.62 28.39 14.42
CA GLN A 45 22.65 29.04 15.30
C GLN A 45 21.42 29.45 14.48
N VAL A 46 20.43 28.57 14.44
CA VAL A 46 19.16 28.77 13.73
C VAL A 46 18.01 28.67 14.71
N SER A 47 16.96 29.47 14.45
CA SER A 47 15.71 29.40 15.20
C SER A 47 15.06 28.02 15.05
N LEU A 48 14.13 27.70 15.95
CA LEU A 48 13.38 26.44 15.91
C LEU A 48 12.68 26.22 14.55
N TYR A 49 11.98 27.24 14.05
CA TYR A 49 11.35 27.22 12.73
C TYR A 49 12.37 27.08 11.61
N GLY A 50 13.53 27.74 11.73
CA GLY A 50 14.64 27.59 10.80
C GLY A 50 15.16 26.16 10.74
N LYS A 51 15.30 25.48 11.89
CA LYS A 51 15.70 24.07 11.95
C LYS A 51 14.66 23.15 11.31
N ALA A 52 13.36 23.38 11.56
CA ALA A 52 12.29 22.62 10.90
C ALA A 52 12.33 22.80 9.37
N ASN A 53 12.53 24.04 8.90
CA ASN A 53 12.67 24.33 7.48
C ASN A 53 13.91 23.65 6.86
N ILE A 54 15.07 23.70 7.54
CA ILE A 54 16.29 23.00 7.11
C ILE A 54 16.06 21.48 7.05
N ALA A 55 15.36 20.91 8.05
CA ALA A 55 15.01 19.50 8.04
C ALA A 55 14.20 19.13 6.80
N ASN A 56 13.12 19.87 6.51
CA ASN A 56 12.25 19.63 5.36
C ASN A 56 12.95 19.78 4.01
N THR A 57 13.75 20.84 3.85
CA THR A 57 14.31 21.24 2.55
C THR A 57 15.69 20.66 2.25
N MET A 58 16.56 20.53 3.25
CA MET A 58 17.96 20.14 3.07
C MET A 58 18.23 18.70 3.52
N ILE A 59 17.77 18.32 4.71
CA ILE A 59 18.10 17.00 5.27
C ILE A 59 17.24 15.92 4.61
N LEU A 60 15.92 16.14 4.57
CA LEU A 60 14.97 15.15 4.10
C LEU A 60 14.87 15.05 2.57
N SER A 61 15.37 16.04 1.81
CA SER A 61 15.34 16.01 0.34
C SER A 61 16.03 14.77 -0.25
N LYS A 62 17.18 14.37 0.33
CA LYS A 62 17.88 13.13 -0.05
C LYS A 62 17.04 11.89 0.23
N LEU A 63 16.29 11.88 1.33
CA LEU A 63 15.43 10.78 1.71
C LEU A 63 14.24 10.66 0.75
N TRP A 64 13.61 11.80 0.40
CA TRP A 64 12.49 11.85 -0.55
C TRP A 64 12.84 11.26 -1.91
N HIS A 65 14.04 11.56 -2.41
CA HIS A 65 14.52 10.99 -3.68
C HIS A 65 14.46 9.46 -3.65
N VAL A 66 14.96 8.85 -2.58
CA VAL A 66 15.11 7.39 -2.44
C VAL A 66 13.77 6.71 -2.16
N ILE A 67 13.03 7.17 -1.16
CA ILE A 67 11.80 6.49 -0.70
C ILE A 67 10.64 6.56 -1.71
N ARG A 68 10.77 7.42 -2.73
CA ARG A 68 9.85 7.49 -3.86
C ARG A 68 9.80 6.18 -4.64
N VAL A 69 10.93 5.51 -4.80
CA VAL A 69 11.04 4.25 -5.59
C VAL A 69 11.28 3.06 -4.69
N VAL A 70 12.00 3.26 -3.59
CA VAL A 70 12.53 2.17 -2.78
C VAL A 70 11.74 2.00 -1.49
N ALA A 71 11.31 0.75 -1.24
CA ALA A 71 10.66 0.37 0.00
C ALA A 71 11.68 0.26 1.15
N LEU A 72 11.79 1.31 1.96
CA LEU A 72 12.55 1.24 3.21
C LEU A 72 11.76 0.46 4.28
N PRO A 73 12.40 -0.47 5.00
CA PRO A 73 11.77 -1.16 6.13
C PRO A 73 11.31 -0.19 7.21
N LYS A 74 10.21 -0.51 7.90
CA LYS A 74 9.65 0.31 8.98
C LYS A 74 10.68 0.59 10.09
N ASP A 75 11.56 -0.36 10.38
CA ASP A 75 12.60 -0.22 11.39
C ASP A 75 13.64 0.85 11.04
N VAL A 76 13.88 1.08 9.75
CA VAL A 76 14.77 2.14 9.29
C VAL A 76 14.14 3.50 9.54
N LEU A 77 12.85 3.64 9.22
CA LEU A 77 12.13 4.89 9.49
C LEU A 77 12.07 5.19 10.98
N LYS A 78 11.90 4.15 11.82
CA LYS A 78 11.96 4.29 13.29
C LYS A 78 13.33 4.75 13.79
N LYS A 79 14.42 4.45 13.09
CA LYS A 79 15.78 4.94 13.43
C LYS A 79 16.03 6.36 12.92
N LEU A 80 15.55 6.70 11.73
CA LEU A 80 15.73 8.03 11.13
C LEU A 80 14.91 9.11 11.82
N LYS A 81 13.66 8.80 12.19
CA LYS A 81 12.73 9.74 12.83
C LYS A 81 13.35 10.44 14.06
N PRO A 82 13.88 9.72 15.07
CA PRO A 82 14.53 10.32 16.23
C PRO A 82 15.70 11.24 15.88
N ILE A 83 16.52 10.89 14.89
CA ILE A 83 17.70 11.70 14.50
C ILE A 83 17.24 13.08 13.99
N ILE A 84 16.19 13.10 13.17
CA ILE A 84 15.62 14.34 12.65
C ILE A 84 14.93 15.13 13.78
N TYR A 85 14.18 14.45 14.64
CA TYR A 85 13.49 15.10 15.76
C TYR A 85 14.48 15.72 16.75
N GLN A 86 15.55 15.01 17.11
CA GLN A 86 16.60 15.54 17.98
C GLN A 86 17.29 16.76 17.36
N PHE A 87 17.53 16.75 16.05
CA PHE A 87 18.07 17.93 15.36
C PHE A 87 17.14 19.14 15.50
N VAL A 88 15.84 19.00 15.19
CA VAL A 88 14.88 20.12 15.27
C VAL A 88 14.68 20.57 16.71
N MET A 89 14.63 19.65 17.68
CA MET A 89 14.44 19.93 19.11
C MET A 89 15.68 20.40 19.84
N SER A 90 16.85 20.37 19.19
CA SER A 90 18.10 20.72 19.84
C SER A 90 18.03 22.13 20.45
N GLY A 91 18.33 22.23 21.75
CA GLY A 91 18.30 23.48 22.51
C GLY A 91 16.91 23.95 22.97
N MET A 92 15.87 23.13 22.87
CA MET A 92 14.53 23.43 23.39
C MET A 92 14.25 22.66 24.69
N PHE A 93 13.79 23.38 25.71
CA PHE A 93 13.25 22.80 26.93
C PHE A 93 12.06 23.65 27.42
N PRO A 94 10.90 23.07 27.77
CA PRO A 94 10.56 21.64 27.68
C PRO A 94 10.35 21.18 26.23
N PRO A 95 10.49 19.87 25.94
CA PRO A 95 10.18 19.34 24.62
C PRO A 95 8.69 19.50 24.32
N LEU A 96 8.40 19.96 23.11
CA LEU A 96 7.05 20.03 22.56
C LEU A 96 6.44 18.61 22.42
N LYS A 97 5.11 18.53 22.45
CA LYS A 97 4.38 17.26 22.31
C LYS A 97 4.60 16.66 20.92
N ALA A 98 4.81 15.35 20.84
CA ALA A 98 5.25 14.64 19.62
C ALA A 98 4.43 14.93 18.35
N ASN A 99 3.12 15.17 18.45
CA ASN A 99 2.27 15.43 17.28
C ASN A 99 2.23 16.91 16.88
N SER A 100 2.60 17.83 17.79
CA SER A 100 2.52 19.28 17.55
C SER A 100 3.55 19.75 16.53
N PHE A 101 4.65 19.02 16.34
CA PHE A 101 5.68 19.36 15.36
C PHE A 101 5.23 19.28 13.91
N PHE A 102 4.32 18.34 13.62
CA PHE A 102 3.82 18.11 12.27
C PHE A 102 2.73 19.10 11.89
N LEU A 103 2.08 19.72 12.88
CA LEU A 103 1.05 20.71 12.63
C LEU A 103 1.65 21.91 11.88
N PRO A 104 0.91 22.51 10.95
CA PRO A 104 1.37 23.68 10.24
C PRO A 104 1.46 24.90 11.17
N ARG A 105 2.18 25.94 10.70
CA ARG A 105 2.58 27.09 11.53
C ARG A 105 1.38 27.92 12.01
N ASP A 106 0.35 28.02 11.19
CA ASP A 106 -0.95 28.63 11.47
C ASP A 106 -1.68 27.93 12.63
N GLN A 107 -1.41 26.65 12.87
CA GLN A 107 -1.96 25.85 13.98
C GLN A 107 -0.99 25.75 15.17
N GLY A 108 0.04 26.61 15.23
CA GLY A 108 1.03 26.62 16.31
C GLY A 108 2.07 25.49 16.25
N GLY A 109 2.16 24.76 15.15
CA GLY A 109 3.18 23.72 14.95
C GLY A 109 4.42 24.20 14.19
N LEU A 110 5.30 23.25 13.84
CA LEU A 110 6.55 23.53 13.10
C LEU A 110 6.47 23.23 11.61
N GLY A 111 5.41 22.56 11.15
CA GLY A 111 5.27 22.06 9.78
C GLY A 111 6.34 21.04 9.40
N LEU A 112 6.91 20.31 10.35
CA LEU A 112 7.86 19.24 10.07
C LEU A 112 7.15 18.11 9.32
N ILE A 113 7.74 17.58 8.27
CA ILE A 113 7.10 16.51 7.49
C ILE A 113 7.33 15.16 8.17
N ASP A 114 6.25 14.42 8.48
CA ASP A 114 6.38 13.03 8.94
C ASP A 114 6.87 12.14 7.79
N ILE A 115 8.00 11.46 8.01
CA ILE A 115 8.66 10.62 7.00
C ILE A 115 7.76 9.48 6.52
N GLY A 116 6.97 8.88 7.43
CA GLY A 116 6.06 7.79 7.07
C GLY A 116 4.90 8.29 6.23
N ALA A 117 4.25 9.38 6.66
CA ALA A 117 3.19 10.03 5.89
C ALA A 117 3.68 10.44 4.49
N GLN A 118 4.88 11.02 4.40
CA GLN A 118 5.48 11.41 3.12
C GLN A 118 5.80 10.21 2.23
N GLN A 119 6.27 9.09 2.81
CA GLN A 119 6.47 7.86 2.04
C GLN A 119 5.16 7.42 1.38
N HIS A 120 4.06 7.38 2.13
CA HIS A 120 2.75 7.01 1.59
C HIS A 120 2.27 8.00 0.53
N ALA A 121 2.42 9.30 0.77
CA ALA A 121 2.06 10.35 -0.19
C ALA A 121 2.83 10.22 -1.52
N LEU A 122 4.13 9.92 -1.46
CA LEU A 122 4.95 9.69 -2.66
C LEU A 122 4.52 8.45 -3.43
N GLN A 123 4.12 7.38 -2.74
CA GLN A 123 3.56 6.18 -3.39
C GLN A 123 2.18 6.45 -3.99
N PHE A 124 1.37 7.30 -3.35
CA PHE A 124 0.05 7.67 -3.83
C PHE A 124 0.09 8.35 -5.22
N ARG A 125 1.18 9.06 -5.54
CA ARG A 125 1.42 9.59 -6.89
C ARG A 125 1.37 8.50 -7.97
N TYR A 126 1.93 7.32 -7.70
CA TYR A 126 1.90 6.19 -8.64
C TYR A 126 0.54 5.48 -8.61
N LEU A 127 -0.01 5.27 -7.41
CA LEU A 127 -1.33 4.65 -7.23
C LEU A 127 -2.42 5.40 -8.00
N ARG A 128 -2.45 6.74 -7.89
CA ARG A 128 -3.43 7.58 -8.59
C ARG A 128 -3.38 7.38 -10.11
N VAL A 129 -2.19 7.20 -10.68
CA VAL A 129 -2.00 6.98 -12.12
C VAL A 129 -2.39 5.56 -12.51
N LEU A 130 -2.00 4.56 -11.73
CA LEU A 130 -2.35 3.15 -11.96
C LEU A 130 -3.85 2.88 -11.89
N LEU A 131 -4.57 3.65 -11.06
CA LEU A 131 -6.01 3.50 -10.85
C LEU A 131 -6.87 4.42 -11.76
N ASN A 132 -6.27 5.38 -12.47
CA ASN A 132 -6.97 6.33 -13.36
C ASN A 132 -6.35 6.38 -14.77
N GLU A 133 -6.10 5.23 -15.40
CA GLU A 133 -5.74 5.11 -16.83
C GLU A 133 -4.60 6.02 -17.33
N ASN A 134 -3.55 6.20 -16.52
CA ASN A 134 -2.45 7.10 -16.89
C ASN A 134 -2.85 8.56 -17.18
N GLN A 135 -3.95 9.08 -16.60
CA GLN A 135 -4.31 10.51 -16.65
C GLN A 135 -3.35 11.42 -15.85
N GLY A 136 -2.10 10.99 -15.66
CA GLY A 136 -1.11 11.67 -14.84
C GLY A 136 0.24 11.84 -15.52
N VAL A 137 1.21 12.31 -14.75
CA VAL A 137 2.53 12.76 -15.24
C VAL A 137 3.52 11.58 -15.45
N LEU A 138 3.04 10.35 -15.64
CA LEU A 138 3.92 9.21 -15.84
C LEU A 138 4.11 8.96 -17.35
N PRO A 139 5.36 8.79 -17.81
CA PRO A 139 5.61 8.36 -19.19
C PRO A 139 4.93 7.01 -19.46
N ASP A 140 4.34 6.86 -20.65
CA ASP A 140 3.58 5.66 -21.03
C ASP A 140 4.38 4.36 -20.85
N PHE A 141 5.65 4.37 -21.22
CA PHE A 141 6.54 3.22 -21.00
C PHE A 141 6.63 2.82 -19.52
N THR A 142 6.72 3.80 -18.62
CA THR A 142 6.81 3.55 -17.17
C THR A 142 5.48 3.02 -16.65
N TYR A 143 4.37 3.57 -17.12
CA TYR A 143 3.04 3.08 -16.79
C TYR A 143 2.86 1.62 -17.22
N GLN A 144 3.16 1.30 -18.49
CA GLN A 144 3.06 -0.05 -19.04
C GLN A 144 3.98 -1.04 -18.30
N LEU A 145 5.20 -0.62 -17.96
CA LEU A 145 6.13 -1.43 -17.17
C LEU A 145 5.54 -1.77 -15.80
N LEU A 146 4.96 -0.79 -15.10
CA LEU A 146 4.35 -1.00 -13.78
C LEU A 146 3.11 -1.90 -13.86
N VAL A 147 2.24 -1.69 -14.86
CA VAL A 147 1.05 -2.52 -15.11
C VAL A 147 1.45 -3.98 -15.35
N ASN A 148 2.38 -4.21 -16.27
CA ASN A 148 2.84 -5.55 -16.61
C ASN A 148 3.58 -6.21 -15.43
N ALA A 149 4.42 -5.46 -14.72
CA ALA A 149 5.09 -5.97 -13.52
C ALA A 149 4.09 -6.36 -12.42
N LEU A 150 3.03 -5.59 -12.19
CA LEU A 150 1.97 -5.94 -11.24
C LEU A 150 1.21 -7.20 -11.65
N ARG A 151 0.83 -7.32 -12.93
CA ARG A 151 0.13 -8.49 -13.47
C ARG A 151 0.96 -9.76 -13.33
N LEU A 152 2.22 -9.71 -13.77
CA LEU A 152 3.13 -10.86 -13.76
C LEU A 152 3.55 -11.27 -12.34
N SER A 153 3.79 -10.30 -11.45
CA SER A 153 4.23 -10.60 -10.08
C SER A 153 3.15 -11.23 -9.20
N HIS A 154 1.87 -11.09 -9.57
CA HIS A 154 0.75 -11.63 -8.79
C HIS A 154 -0.10 -12.64 -9.56
N ASP A 155 0.24 -12.95 -10.81
CA ASP A 155 -0.51 -13.85 -11.69
C ASP A 155 -2.00 -13.46 -11.80
N VAL A 156 -2.24 -12.17 -12.09
CA VAL A 156 -3.60 -11.59 -12.14
C VAL A 156 -3.93 -11.05 -13.53
N PRO A 157 -5.21 -11.15 -13.95
CA PRO A 157 -5.64 -10.64 -15.25
C PRO A 157 -5.51 -9.12 -15.35
N HIS A 158 -5.79 -8.40 -14.25
CA HIS A 158 -5.82 -6.94 -14.20
C HIS A 158 -4.95 -6.39 -13.05
N HIS A 159 -4.12 -5.37 -13.32
CA HIS A 159 -3.14 -4.84 -12.35
C HIS A 159 -3.77 -4.16 -11.14
N ALA A 160 -4.99 -3.65 -11.26
CA ALA A 160 -5.69 -3.06 -10.12
C ALA A 160 -5.99 -4.08 -9.02
N LEU A 161 -6.25 -5.36 -9.35
CA LEU A 161 -6.66 -6.36 -8.36
C LEU A 161 -5.73 -6.44 -7.13
N PRO A 162 -4.40 -6.63 -7.26
CA PRO A 162 -3.50 -6.65 -6.10
C PRO A 162 -3.37 -5.29 -5.39
N LEU A 163 -3.71 -4.18 -6.05
CA LEU A 163 -3.77 -2.86 -5.41
C LEU A 163 -5.02 -2.76 -4.52
N LEU A 164 -6.20 -3.09 -5.06
CA LEU A 164 -7.51 -2.96 -4.39
C LEU A 164 -7.71 -4.03 -3.29
N PHE A 165 -7.27 -5.25 -3.57
CA PHE A 165 -7.60 -6.46 -2.80
C PHE A 165 -6.32 -7.10 -2.24
N PRO A 166 -6.12 -7.07 -0.91
CA PRO A 166 -5.00 -7.73 -0.27
C PRO A 166 -4.91 -9.25 -0.56
N SER A 167 -6.04 -9.94 -0.75
CA SER A 167 -6.02 -11.38 -1.06
C SER A 167 -5.57 -11.70 -2.50
N ALA A 168 -5.69 -10.75 -3.43
CA ALA A 168 -5.16 -10.89 -4.79
C ALA A 168 -3.64 -10.70 -4.83
N ARG A 169 -3.01 -10.31 -3.70
CA ARG A 169 -1.56 -10.23 -3.60
C ARG A 169 -1.02 -11.63 -3.37
N TYR A 170 -0.32 -12.15 -4.37
CA TYR A 170 0.51 -13.34 -4.23
C TYR A 170 1.38 -13.28 -2.97
N LYS A 171 1.30 -14.35 -2.16
CA LYS A 171 2.12 -14.50 -0.95
C LYS A 171 3.57 -14.77 -1.38
N ASN A 172 4.29 -13.70 -1.63
CA ASN A 172 5.64 -13.79 -2.14
C ASN A 172 6.62 -14.26 -1.05
N MET A 173 7.57 -15.12 -1.44
CA MET A 173 8.70 -15.56 -0.61
C MET A 173 9.79 -14.49 -0.47
N LEU A 174 9.68 -13.38 -1.19
CA LEU A 174 10.60 -12.24 -1.13
C LEU A 174 10.40 -11.43 0.18
N ASN A 175 10.91 -11.97 1.29
CA ASN A 175 10.92 -11.45 2.68
C ASN A 175 11.13 -9.92 2.82
N GLY A 176 10.09 -9.14 2.54
CA GLY A 176 10.14 -7.66 2.56
C GLY A 176 10.98 -7.03 1.44
N LEU A 177 11.25 -7.76 0.35
CA LEU A 177 11.97 -7.26 -0.84
C LEU A 177 11.03 -7.02 -2.03
N HIS A 178 9.72 -7.18 -1.83
CA HIS A 178 8.75 -6.97 -2.89
C HIS A 178 8.75 -5.51 -3.37
N PRO A 179 8.92 -5.24 -4.68
CA PRO A 179 9.08 -3.87 -5.19
C PRO A 179 7.84 -3.01 -4.95
N PHE A 180 6.64 -3.60 -4.92
CA PHE A 180 5.38 -2.90 -4.69
C PHE A 180 4.97 -2.80 -3.21
N LEU A 181 5.80 -3.28 -2.28
CA LEU A 181 5.44 -3.31 -0.85
C LEU A 181 5.04 -1.93 -0.30
N SER A 182 5.77 -0.87 -0.68
CA SER A 182 5.44 0.49 -0.24
C SER A 182 4.12 1.00 -0.84
N MET A 183 3.80 0.63 -2.08
CA MET A 183 2.51 0.96 -2.70
C MET A 183 1.36 0.23 -1.99
N PHE A 184 1.52 -1.06 -1.69
CA PHE A 184 0.54 -1.84 -0.95
C PHE A 184 0.29 -1.29 0.46
N ASN A 185 1.34 -0.98 1.20
CA ASN A 185 1.20 -0.35 2.51
C ASN A 185 0.48 1.00 2.42
N ALA A 186 0.74 1.80 1.38
CA ALA A 186 0.10 3.09 1.20
C ALA A 186 -1.41 2.95 0.91
N ILE A 187 -1.80 2.07 -0.02
CA ILE A 187 -3.22 1.88 -0.35
C ILE A 187 -4.01 1.26 0.81
N ASP A 188 -3.42 0.35 1.58
CA ASP A 188 -4.06 -0.26 2.75
C ASP A 188 -4.37 0.78 3.83
N ILE A 189 -3.44 1.70 4.08
CA ILE A 189 -3.65 2.80 5.02
C ILE A 189 -4.78 3.71 4.55
N CYS A 190 -4.82 4.05 3.25
CA CYS A 190 -5.91 4.85 2.69
C CYS A 190 -7.28 4.17 2.88
N ARG A 191 -7.36 2.86 2.64
CA ARG A 191 -8.60 2.08 2.77
C ARG A 191 -9.09 2.00 4.22
N GLN A 192 -8.19 1.99 5.20
CA GLN A 192 -8.56 1.98 6.63
C GLN A 192 -9.12 3.33 7.11
N HIS A 193 -8.65 4.44 6.54
CA HIS A 193 -8.97 5.79 7.02
C HIS A 193 -10.02 6.51 6.16
N SER A 194 -10.36 5.97 4.99
CA SER A 194 -11.40 6.51 4.11
C SER A 194 -12.12 5.35 3.41
N PRO A 195 -13.47 5.34 3.36
CA PRO A 195 -14.18 4.43 2.46
C PRO A 195 -13.65 4.68 1.05
N MET A 196 -13.47 3.60 0.25
CA MET A 196 -13.02 3.68 -1.14
C MET A 196 -14.06 4.40 -2.02
N ASN A 197 -14.20 5.70 -1.83
CA ASN A 197 -15.10 6.59 -2.54
C ASN A 197 -14.31 7.52 -3.47
N SER A 198 -13.04 7.17 -3.72
CA SER A 198 -12.27 7.89 -4.74
C SER A 198 -12.72 7.35 -6.09
N ASN A 199 -13.20 8.27 -6.94
CA ASN A 199 -13.63 8.01 -8.31
C ASN A 199 -12.46 7.43 -9.12
N TRP A 200 -12.23 6.13 -9.00
CA TRP A 200 -11.23 5.41 -9.77
C TRP A 200 -11.86 5.07 -11.11
N LEU A 201 -11.38 5.72 -12.16
CA LEU A 201 -11.90 5.51 -13.51
C LEU A 201 -11.72 4.05 -13.92
N ASN A 202 -10.58 3.45 -13.52
CA ASN A 202 -10.19 2.13 -13.97
C ASN A 202 -10.62 1.04 -12.99
N LYS A 203 -11.93 0.80 -13.02
CA LYS A 203 -12.56 -0.25 -12.23
C LYS A 203 -12.27 -1.62 -12.87
N PRO A 204 -11.92 -2.66 -12.09
CA PRO A 204 -11.68 -3.98 -12.66
C PRO A 204 -12.92 -4.48 -13.41
N SER A 205 -12.72 -5.18 -14.54
CA SER A 205 -13.83 -5.78 -15.28
C SER A 205 -14.50 -6.88 -14.48
N VAL A 206 -15.72 -7.22 -14.87
CA VAL A 206 -16.51 -8.29 -14.23
C VAL A 206 -15.75 -9.62 -14.26
N LEU A 207 -15.04 -9.91 -15.35
CA LEU A 207 -14.21 -11.12 -15.47
C LEU A 207 -13.05 -11.11 -14.47
N ALA A 208 -12.39 -9.96 -14.31
CA ALA A 208 -11.32 -9.80 -13.34
C ALA A 208 -11.82 -10.01 -11.89
N ILE A 209 -12.98 -9.45 -11.53
CA ILE A 209 -13.59 -9.65 -10.20
C ILE A 209 -14.01 -11.10 -10.00
N SER A 210 -14.55 -11.74 -11.03
CA SER A 210 -14.99 -13.15 -10.99
C SER A 210 -13.85 -14.11 -10.65
N SER A 211 -12.61 -13.73 -10.96
CA SER A 211 -11.40 -14.50 -10.66
C SER A 211 -10.90 -14.38 -9.20
N LEU A 212 -11.40 -13.42 -8.43
CA LEU A 212 -10.98 -13.16 -7.05
C LEU A 212 -11.39 -14.27 -6.07
N PRO A 213 -10.70 -14.40 -4.92
CA PRO A 213 -11.17 -15.22 -3.82
C PRO A 213 -12.55 -14.79 -3.35
N LEU A 214 -13.43 -15.77 -3.11
CA LEU A 214 -14.82 -15.54 -2.68
C LEU A 214 -14.94 -14.63 -1.45
N MET A 215 -13.98 -14.75 -0.52
CA MET A 215 -13.98 -14.02 0.74
C MET A 215 -13.92 -12.50 0.57
N GLU A 216 -13.43 -11.97 -0.56
CA GLU A 216 -13.44 -10.53 -0.78
C GLU A 216 -14.85 -9.99 -1.01
N MET A 217 -15.79 -10.80 -1.53
CA MET A 217 -17.16 -10.34 -1.76
C MET A 217 -18.04 -10.31 -0.53
N LEU A 218 -17.59 -10.94 0.55
CA LEU A 218 -18.37 -11.17 1.75
C LEU A 218 -17.84 -10.29 2.87
N GLN A 219 -18.68 -9.38 3.36
CA GLN A 219 -18.43 -8.65 4.59
C GLN A 219 -19.17 -9.33 5.73
N VAL A 220 -18.43 -9.73 6.76
CA VAL A 220 -19.02 -10.22 8.02
C VAL A 220 -19.55 -9.03 8.81
N VAL A 221 -20.84 -9.05 9.11
CA VAL A 221 -21.51 -8.01 9.91
C VAL A 221 -21.61 -8.45 11.37
N ASN A 222 -22.05 -9.68 11.60
CA ASN A 222 -22.16 -10.28 12.93
C ASN A 222 -21.32 -11.55 13.00
N ALA A 223 -20.38 -11.63 13.95
CA ALA A 223 -19.59 -12.83 14.16
C ALA A 223 -20.32 -13.81 15.07
N ASN A 224 -21.16 -14.67 14.49
CA ASN A 224 -21.85 -15.76 15.18
C ASN A 224 -21.09 -17.10 14.97
N GLU A 225 -21.28 -18.07 15.87
CA GLU A 225 -20.70 -19.43 15.75
C GLU A 225 -21.05 -20.12 14.41
N ASP A 226 -22.21 -19.77 13.84
CA ASP A 226 -22.68 -20.28 12.55
C ASP A 226 -21.82 -19.84 11.33
N LEU A 227 -20.84 -18.94 11.51
CA LEU A 227 -19.91 -18.50 10.44
C LEU A 227 -18.58 -19.26 10.39
N ASP A 228 -18.37 -20.26 11.25
CA ASP A 228 -17.14 -21.07 11.28
C ASP A 228 -16.82 -21.73 9.93
N PHE A 229 -17.85 -21.97 9.12
CA PHE A 229 -17.68 -22.54 7.78
C PHE A 229 -16.76 -21.69 6.90
N LEU A 230 -16.74 -20.35 7.05
CA LEU A 230 -15.87 -19.43 6.31
C LEU A 230 -14.37 -19.71 6.52
N GLN A 231 -14.01 -20.38 7.62
CA GLN A 231 -12.64 -20.74 7.90
C GLN A 231 -12.17 -21.99 7.15
N HIS A 232 -13.10 -22.79 6.59
CA HIS A 232 -12.75 -24.00 5.86
C HIS A 232 -11.88 -23.71 4.63
N ALA A 233 -10.88 -24.56 4.43
CA ALA A 233 -9.95 -24.49 3.30
C ALA A 233 -10.68 -24.49 1.94
N SER A 234 -11.80 -25.20 1.83
CA SER A 234 -12.60 -25.27 0.62
C SER A 234 -13.20 -23.93 0.20
N ILE A 235 -13.55 -23.06 1.16
CA ILE A 235 -14.11 -21.72 0.93
C ILE A 235 -13.00 -20.73 0.63
N LYS A 236 -11.92 -20.78 1.42
CA LYS A 236 -10.73 -19.96 1.20
C LYS A 236 -10.10 -20.17 -0.18
N ALA A 237 -10.21 -21.37 -0.74
CA ALA A 237 -9.76 -21.71 -2.09
C ALA A 237 -10.80 -21.44 -3.20
N SER A 238 -12.04 -21.08 -2.84
CA SER A 238 -13.08 -20.82 -3.84
C SER A 238 -12.97 -19.42 -4.44
N LYS A 239 -13.37 -19.30 -5.69
CA LYS A 239 -13.43 -18.03 -6.41
C LYS A 239 -14.85 -17.47 -6.43
N VAL A 240 -14.98 -16.19 -6.73
CA VAL A 240 -16.27 -15.52 -6.92
C VAL A 240 -17.12 -16.24 -7.96
N GLN A 241 -16.52 -16.57 -9.11
CA GLN A 241 -17.19 -17.28 -10.20
C GLN A 241 -17.77 -18.66 -9.81
N ASP A 242 -17.35 -19.26 -8.70
CA ASP A 242 -17.85 -20.57 -8.28
C ASP A 242 -19.28 -20.46 -7.70
N PHE A 243 -19.63 -19.30 -7.11
CA PHE A 243 -20.88 -19.09 -6.38
C PHE A 243 -21.71 -17.94 -6.92
N PHE A 244 -21.11 -16.96 -7.59
CA PHE A 244 -21.78 -15.77 -8.09
C PHE A 244 -21.75 -15.71 -9.62
N VAL A 245 -22.78 -15.09 -10.20
CA VAL A 245 -22.86 -14.67 -11.61
C VAL A 245 -23.20 -13.20 -11.62
N TYR A 246 -22.58 -12.46 -12.51
CA TYR A 246 -22.90 -11.06 -12.70
C TYR A 246 -24.16 -10.91 -13.55
N ASN A 247 -25.15 -10.17 -13.03
CA ASN A 247 -26.36 -9.83 -13.75
C ASN A 247 -26.21 -8.46 -14.40
N HIS A 248 -26.12 -8.46 -15.73
CA HIS A 248 -25.94 -7.25 -16.53
C HIS A 248 -27.14 -6.30 -16.49
N GLU A 249 -28.35 -6.77 -16.19
CA GLU A 249 -29.55 -5.94 -16.12
C GLU A 249 -29.64 -5.17 -14.80
N GLN A 250 -29.15 -5.77 -13.70
CA GLN A 250 -29.18 -5.20 -12.36
C GLN A 250 -27.84 -4.59 -11.92
N ASP A 251 -26.82 -4.66 -12.76
CA ASP A 251 -25.47 -4.15 -12.49
C ASP A 251 -24.84 -4.72 -11.21
N GLN A 252 -25.16 -5.98 -10.88
CA GLN A 252 -24.81 -6.58 -9.58
C GLN A 252 -24.46 -8.07 -9.71
N PHE A 253 -23.56 -8.54 -8.85
CA PHE A 253 -23.32 -9.98 -8.70
C PHE A 253 -24.45 -10.62 -7.88
N GLN A 254 -25.03 -11.66 -8.46
CA GLN A 254 -26.09 -12.46 -7.86
C GLN A 254 -25.58 -13.86 -7.55
N LEU A 255 -26.07 -14.43 -6.45
CA LEU A 255 -25.75 -15.81 -6.10
C LEU A 255 -26.35 -16.75 -7.15
N LYS A 256 -25.55 -17.67 -7.69
CA LYS A 256 -26.00 -18.70 -8.63
C LYS A 256 -27.14 -19.52 -8.03
N PRO A 257 -28.03 -20.09 -8.85
CA PRO A 257 -28.97 -21.11 -8.39
C PRO A 257 -28.23 -22.31 -7.80
N LYS A 258 -28.77 -22.91 -6.73
CA LYS A 258 -28.17 -24.07 -6.04
C LYS A 258 -27.77 -25.21 -7.01
N ALA A 259 -28.55 -25.41 -8.07
CA ALA A 259 -28.30 -26.45 -9.08
C ALA A 259 -27.02 -26.21 -9.90
N ALA A 260 -26.62 -24.95 -10.08
CA ALA A 260 -25.45 -24.53 -10.88
C ALA A 260 -24.14 -24.46 -10.07
N CYS A 261 -24.18 -24.73 -8.75
CA CYS A 261 -23.02 -24.72 -7.88
C CYS A 261 -22.49 -26.12 -7.60
N SER A 262 -21.20 -26.33 -7.87
CA SER A 262 -20.51 -27.60 -7.60
C SER A 262 -20.42 -27.90 -6.09
N LYS A 263 -20.26 -26.87 -5.24
CA LYS A 263 -20.11 -27.00 -3.77
C LYS A 263 -21.42 -26.66 -3.06
N ARG A 264 -22.39 -27.58 -3.12
CA ARG A 264 -23.78 -27.35 -2.64
C ARG A 264 -23.89 -27.03 -1.15
N ASN A 265 -23.14 -27.70 -0.27
CA ASN A 265 -23.22 -27.45 1.17
C ASN A 265 -22.69 -26.05 1.55
N THR A 266 -21.57 -25.66 0.95
CA THR A 266 -21.00 -24.31 1.08
C THR A 266 -22.00 -23.26 0.60
N TRP A 267 -22.65 -23.50 -0.54
CA TRP A 267 -23.67 -22.59 -1.07
C TRP A 267 -24.83 -22.41 -0.10
N ILE A 268 -25.33 -23.48 0.54
CA ILE A 268 -26.44 -23.41 1.50
C ILE A 268 -26.06 -22.52 2.69
N ASN A 269 -24.84 -22.68 3.22
CA ASN A 269 -24.38 -21.89 4.36
C ASN A 269 -24.22 -20.41 3.99
N ILE A 270 -23.66 -20.10 2.81
CA ILE A 270 -23.57 -18.73 2.31
C ILE A 270 -24.97 -18.12 2.10
N HIS A 271 -25.88 -18.84 1.45
CA HIS A 271 -27.25 -18.37 1.21
C HIS A 271 -27.98 -18.11 2.53
N ARG A 272 -27.86 -19.01 3.51
CA ARG A 272 -28.45 -18.83 4.84
C ARG A 272 -27.88 -17.60 5.54
N ALA A 273 -26.55 -17.46 5.56
CA ALA A 273 -25.89 -16.32 6.21
C ALA A 273 -26.21 -14.97 5.54
N LEU A 274 -26.38 -14.94 4.21
CA LEU A 274 -26.85 -13.75 3.49
C LEU A 274 -28.32 -13.43 3.81
N PHE A 275 -29.19 -14.45 3.91
CA PHE A 275 -30.60 -14.28 4.24
C PHE A 275 -30.81 -13.74 5.66
N ILE A 276 -30.00 -14.22 6.62
CA ILE A 276 -30.02 -13.79 8.03
C ILE A 276 -29.31 -12.43 8.20
N GLN A 277 -28.64 -11.90 7.16
CA GLN A 277 -27.84 -10.67 7.18
C GLN A 277 -26.58 -10.72 8.06
N ASP A 278 -26.13 -11.91 8.44
CA ASP A 278 -24.83 -12.10 9.09
C ASP A 278 -23.67 -11.84 8.12
N LEU A 279 -23.92 -12.05 6.82
CA LEU A 279 -23.06 -11.65 5.72
C LEU A 279 -23.76 -10.59 4.85
N VAL A 280 -23.00 -9.57 4.46
CA VAL A 280 -23.44 -8.57 3.49
C VAL A 280 -22.51 -8.58 2.28
N TYR A 281 -23.11 -8.41 1.10
CA TYR A 281 -22.38 -8.23 -0.14
C TYR A 281 -21.65 -6.88 -0.13
N GLN A 282 -20.33 -6.88 -0.36
CA GLN A 282 -19.64 -5.63 -0.60
C GLN A 282 -20.00 -5.11 -1.99
N PRO A 283 -20.59 -3.90 -2.13
CA PRO A 283 -20.81 -3.33 -3.45
C PRO A 283 -19.46 -3.08 -4.11
N PHE A 284 -19.19 -3.77 -5.22
CA PHE A 284 -17.98 -3.56 -6.00
C PHE A 284 -18.18 -2.47 -7.02
N VAL A 285 -17.14 -1.67 -7.15
CA VAL A 285 -17.02 -0.64 -8.16
C VAL A 285 -16.35 -1.33 -9.37
N HIS A 286 -17.12 -1.74 -10.38
CA HIS A 286 -16.65 -2.41 -11.61
C HIS A 286 -16.91 -1.58 -12.88
N ASN A 287 -16.16 -1.87 -13.96
CA ASN A 287 -16.43 -1.34 -15.29
C ASN A 287 -17.34 -2.33 -16.03
N ASN A 288 -18.39 -1.82 -16.68
CA ASN A 288 -19.38 -2.64 -17.39
C ASN A 288 -18.88 -3.09 -18.78
N SER A 289 -17.68 -2.67 -19.17
CA SER A 289 -17.01 -3.14 -20.37
C SER A 289 -16.71 -4.63 -20.26
N ALA A 290 -17.27 -5.42 -21.18
CA ALA A 290 -17.20 -6.88 -21.25
C ALA A 290 -15.84 -7.43 -21.73
N GLU A 291 -14.72 -6.81 -21.35
CA GLU A 291 -13.36 -7.25 -21.73
C GLU A 291 -12.51 -7.66 -20.51
#